data_AF-A0A959AFK6-F1
#
_entry.id   AF-A0A959AFK6-F1
#
_cell.length_a   1.000
_cell.length_b   1.000
_cell.length_c   1.000
_cell.angle_alpha   90.00
_cell.angle_beta   90.00
_cell.angle_gamma   90.00
#
_symmetry.space_group_name_H-M   'P 1'
#
loop_
_entity.id
_entity.type
_entity.pdbx_description
1 polymer ?
#
loop_
_entity_poly.entity_id
_entity_poly.type
_entity_poly.pdbx_seq_one_letter_code
_entity_poly.pdbx_strand_id
1 'polypeptide(L)' 'MSYSKEELVQYRIERAKEAFADAEYLISEERWNAAANRMYYACFYIVSAYLAYR' A
#
# COMPACT_ATOMS: atom_id res chain seq x y z
N MET A 1 -1.86 -17.75 15.86
CA MET A 1 -3.01 -17.02 15.28
C MET A 1 -2.95 -17.23 13.77
N SER A 2 -3.89 -17.97 13.20
CA SER A 2 -4.01 -18.08 11.74
C SER A 2 -4.90 -16.94 11.30
N TYR A 3 -4.33 -15.93 10.62
CA TYR A 3 -5.13 -14.89 9.99
C TYR A 3 -5.97 -15.51 8.87
N SER A 4 -7.23 -15.11 8.77
CA SER A 4 -8.10 -15.45 7.65
C SER A 4 -7.61 -14.77 6.36
N LYS A 5 -8.04 -15.30 5.22
CA LYS A 5 -7.73 -14.74 3.89
C LYS A 5 -8.25 -13.31 3.79
N GLU A 6 -9.42 -13.06 4.37
CA GLU A 6 -10.11 -11.78 4.41
C GLU A 6 -9.33 -10.76 5.26
N GLU A 7 -8.86 -11.14 6.45
CA GLU A 7 -8.02 -10.28 7.29
C GLU A 7 -6.71 -9.91 6.59
N LEU A 8 -6.09 -10.85 5.87
CA LEU A 8 -4.87 -10.58 5.11
C LEU A 8 -5.12 -9.61 3.95
N VAL A 9 -6.23 -9.77 3.22
CA VAL A 9 -6.62 -8.87 2.13
C VAL A 9 -6.88 -7.47 2.68
N GLN A 10 -7.66 -7.36 3.76
CA GLN A 10 -7.99 -6.08 4.39
C GLN A 10 -6.74 -5.36 4.89
N TYR A 11 -5.86 -6.08 5.59
CA TYR A 11 -4.57 -5.55 6.03
C TYR A 11 -3.76 -4.99 4.85
N ARG A 12 -3.65 -5.73 3.74
CA ARG A 12 -2.91 -5.25 2.56
C ARG A 12 -3.54 -4.02 1.91
N ILE A 13 -4.88 -3.93 1.89
CA ILE A 13 -5.57 -2.74 1.41
C ILE A 13 -5.25 -1.53 2.30
N GLU A 14 -5.25 -1.70 3.63
CA GLU A 14 -4.88 -0.65 4.57
C GLU A 14 -3.44 -0.18 4.37
N ARG A 15 -2.50 -1.12 4.22
CA ARG A 15 -1.09 -0.80 3.89
C ARG A 15 -0.94 -0.05 2.57
N ALA A 16 -1.74 -0.40 1.56
CA ALA A 16 -1.74 0.31 0.28
C ALA A 16 -2.20 1.77 0.44
N LYS A 17 -3.26 2.00 1.22
CA LYS A 17 -3.79 3.35 1.50
C LYS A 17 -2.81 4.19 2.29
N GLU A 18 -2.18 3.63 3.33
CA GLU A 18 -1.14 4.32 4.11
C GLU A 18 0.04 4.73 3.22
N ALA A 19 0.55 3.81 2.39
CA ALA A 19 1.66 4.11 1.49
C ALA A 19 1.29 5.17 0.45
N PHE A 20 0.03 5.20 -0.01
CA PHE A 20 -0.45 6.23 -0.93
C PHE A 20 -0.54 7.61 -0.25
N ALA A 21 -1.11 7.69 0.95
CA ALA A 21 -1.17 8.94 1.73
C ALA A 21 0.24 9.48 2.05
N ASP A 22 1.18 8.60 2.40
CA ASP A 22 2.58 8.97 2.60
C ASP A 22 3.21 9.51 1.30
N ALA A 23 2.84 8.97 0.14
CA ALA A 23 3.31 9.48 -1.14
C ALA A 23 2.76 10.88 -1.44
N GLU A 24 1.49 11.15 -1.14
CA GLU A 24 0.88 12.48 -1.29
C GLU A 24 1.57 13.52 -0.40
N TYR A 25 1.88 13.17 0.85
CA TYR A 25 2.67 14.02 1.75
C TYR A 25 4.08 14.27 1.22
N LEU A 26 4.74 13.24 0.68
CA LEU A 26 6.08 13.42 0.12
C LEU A 26 6.07 14.26 -1.17
N ILE A 27 4.99 14.24 -1.94
CA ILE A 27 4.78 15.13 -3.08
C ILE A 27 4.64 16.57 -2.61
N SER A 28 3.86 16.84 -1.55
CA SER A 28 3.71 18.21 -1.05
C SER A 28 5.02 18.81 -0.54
N GLU A 29 5.95 17.97 -0.10
CA GLU A 29 7.30 18.34 0.33
C GLU A 29 8.36 18.26 -0.79
N GLU A 30 7.94 18.10 -2.06
CA GLU A 30 8.82 17.98 -3.24
C GLU A 30 9.87 16.84 -3.15
N ARG A 31 9.61 15.82 -2.32
CA ARG A 31 10.50 14.67 -2.12
C ARG A 31 10.22 13.58 -3.15
N TRP A 32 10.39 13.90 -4.43
CA TRP A 32 9.98 13.08 -5.58
C TRP A 32 10.46 11.62 -5.54
N ASN A 33 11.74 11.39 -5.22
CA ASN A 33 12.30 10.03 -5.15
C ASN A 33 11.64 9.19 -4.04
N ALA A 34 11.38 9.82 -2.88
CA ALA A 34 10.72 9.15 -1.77
C ALA A 34 9.22 8.91 -2.07
N ALA A 35 8.56 9.89 -2.70
CA ALA A 35 7.18 9.74 -3.14
C ALA A 35 7.01 8.59 -4.14
N ALA A 36 7.89 8.50 -5.15
CA ALA A 36 7.87 7.40 -6.12
C ALA A 36 8.05 6.03 -5.47
N ASN A 37 8.95 5.93 -4.48
CA ASN A 37 9.12 4.71 -3.69
C ASN A 37 7.84 4.33 -2.94
N ARG A 38 7.17 5.30 -2.28
CA ARG A 38 5.90 5.05 -1.58
C ARG A 38 4.76 4.68 -2.52
N MET A 39 4.66 5.30 -3.69
CA MET A 39 3.69 4.89 -4.72
C MET A 39 3.93 3.47 -5.21
N TYR A 40 5.18 3.07 -5.43
CA TYR A 40 5.51 1.69 -5.79
C TYR A 40 4.98 0.70 -4.73
N TYR A 41 5.21 0.99 -3.44
CA TYR A 41 4.71 0.13 -2.36
C TYR A 41 3.18 0.13 -2.26
N ALA A 42 2.51 1.26 -2.50
CA ALA A 42 1.05 1.30 -2.55
C ALA A 42 0.50 0.34 -3.64
N CYS A 43 1.08 0.39 -4.84
CA CYS A 43 0.74 -0.52 -5.95
C CYS A 43 1.06 -1.98 -5.60
N PHE A 44 2.23 -2.24 -5.01
CA PHE A 44 2.62 -3.58 -4.58
C PHE A 44 1.61 -4.18 -3.58
N TYR A 45 1.20 -3.41 -2.57
CA TYR A 45 0.26 -3.87 -1.56
C TYR A 45 -1.13 -4.14 -2.15
N ILE A 46 -1.66 -3.27 -3.01
CA ILE A 46 -3.00 -3.47 -3.56
C ILE A 46 -3.05 -4.64 -4.55
N VAL A 47 -2.02 -4.83 -5.37
CA VAL A 47 -1.92 -5.99 -6.27
C VAL A 47 -1.75 -7.27 -5.45
N SER A 48 -0.95 -7.23 -4.38
CA SER A 48 -0.83 -8.36 -3.45
C SER A 48 -2.15 -8.70 -2.76
N ALA A 49 -2.95 -7.69 -2.39
CA ALA A 49 -4.29 -7.90 -1.83
C ALA A 49 -5.19 -8.60 -2.86
N TYR A 50 -5.21 -8.11 -4.10
CA TYR A 50 -6.00 -8.69 -5.19
C TYR A 50 -5.61 -10.15 -5.48
N LEU A 51 -4.31 -10.45 -5.55
CA LEU A 51 -3.82 -11.81 -5.77
C LEU A 51 -4.16 -12.75 -4.61
N ALA A 52 -4.14 -12.24 -3.37
CA ALA A 52 -4.54 -13.02 -2.20
C ALA A 52 -6.05 -13.11 -2.02
N TYR A 53 -6.85 -12.31 -2.71
CA TYR A 53 -8.31 -12.44 -2.73
C TYR A 53 -8.76 -13.54 -3.71
N ARG A 54 -8.09 -13.64 -4.87
CA ARG A 54 -8.32 -14.73 -5.83
C ARG A 54 -8.00 -16.11 -5.25
#